data_AF-A0A527VMV1-F1
#
_entry.id   AF-A0A527VMV1-F1
#
_cell.length_a   1.000
_cell.length_b   1.000
_cell.length_c   1.000
_cell.angle_alpha   90.00
_cell.angle_beta   90.00
_cell.angle_gamma   90.00
#
_symmetry.space_group_name_H-M   'P 1'
#
loop_
_entity.id
_entity.type
_entity.pdbx_description
1 polymer ?
#
loop_
_entity_poly.entity_id
_entity_poly.type
_entity_poly.pdbx_seq_one_letter_code
_entity_poly.pdbx_strand_id
1 'polypeptide(L)' 'FTVVDMKRRETITNAQAGSKAGWTPYDGREVTGWPVGTILRGNRVMWEGEIVTPGQGRAVEFSEALPA' A
#
# COMPACT_ATOMS: atom_id res chain seq x y z
N PHE A 1 -6.30 5.26 -5.11
CA PHE A 1 -5.15 5.79 -5.86
C PHE A 1 -3.87 5.50 -5.09
N THR A 2 -2.77 5.30 -5.80
CA THR A 2 -1.43 5.15 -5.22
C THR A 2 -0.55 6.24 -5.80
N VAL A 3 0.17 6.95 -4.93
CA VAL A 3 1.15 7.98 -5.31
C VAL A 3 2.53 7.33 -5.25
N VAL A 4 3.26 7.42 -6.36
CA VAL A 4 4.57 6.78 -6.52
C VAL A 4 5.59 7.83 -6.89
N ASP A 5 6.70 7.88 -6.15
CA ASP A 5 7.89 8.60 -6.59
C ASP A 5 8.65 7.72 -7.58
N MET A 6 8.51 8.05 -8.86
CA MET A 6 9.11 7.30 -9.97
C MET A 6 10.63 7.43 -10.07
N LYS A 7 11.25 8.39 -9.36
CA LYS A 7 12.70 8.64 -9.39
C LYS A 7 13.42 8.10 -8.16
N ARG A 8 12.69 7.77 -7.09
CA ARG A 8 13.26 7.18 -5.88
C ARG A 8 13.77 5.77 -6.15
N ARG A 9 14.99 5.52 -5.66
CA ARG A 9 15.65 4.21 -5.64
C ARG A 9 15.78 3.78 -4.19
N GLU A 10 15.26 2.60 -3.85
CA GLU A 10 15.22 2.10 -2.48
C GLU A 10 15.53 0.60 -2.46
N THR A 11 16.17 0.14 -1.39
CA THR A 11 16.30 -1.28 -1.08
C THR A 11 15.13 -1.72 -0.22
N ILE A 12 14.40 -2.75 -0.65
CA ILE A 12 13.34 -3.37 0.14
C ILE A 12 13.98 -4.10 1.32
N THR A 13 13.43 -3.89 2.51
CA THR A 13 13.90 -4.54 3.75
C THR A 13 12.75 -5.20 4.51
N ASN A 14 13.07 -6.23 5.31
CA ASN A 14 12.12 -6.89 6.20
C ASN A 14 11.49 -5.93 7.22
N ALA A 15 12.24 -4.92 7.67
CA ALA A 15 11.75 -3.92 8.62
C ALA A 15 10.56 -3.09 8.08
N GLN A 16 10.44 -2.97 6.75
CA GLN A 16 9.33 -2.28 6.10
C GLN A 16 8.07 -3.15 5.97
N ALA A 17 8.16 -4.45 6.24
CA ALA A 17 7.05 -5.39 6.03
C ALA A 17 5.98 -5.24 7.13
N GLY A 18 4.93 -4.47 6.87
CA GLY A 18 3.78 -4.31 7.78
C GLY A 18 2.85 -5.54 7.88
N SER A 19 3.22 -6.69 7.30
CA SER A 19 2.42 -7.92 7.39
C SER A 19 2.67 -8.63 8.72
N LYS A 20 1.75 -9.51 9.15
CA LYS A 20 1.93 -10.31 10.37
C LYS A 20 3.18 -11.20 10.36
N ALA A 21 3.66 -11.58 9.17
CA ALA A 21 4.85 -12.41 9.04
C ALA A 21 6.14 -11.63 9.34
N GLY A 22 6.14 -10.31 9.15
CA GLY A 22 7.30 -9.46 9.40
C GLY A 22 8.49 -9.67 8.45
N TRP A 23 8.29 -10.37 7.32
CA TRP A 23 9.34 -10.60 6.31
C TRP A 23 8.78 -10.54 4.89
N THR A 24 9.68 -10.41 3.92
CA THR A 24 9.37 -10.40 2.48
C THR A 24 10.42 -11.16 1.68
N PRO A 25 10.06 -11.91 0.62
CA PRO A 25 11.04 -12.58 -0.24
C PRO A 25 11.90 -11.60 -1.05
N TYR A 26 11.60 -10.31 -0.99
CA TYR A 26 12.30 -9.25 -1.72
C TYR A 26 13.31 -8.48 -0.86
N ASP A 27 13.57 -8.92 0.38
CA ASP A 27 14.58 -8.31 1.24
C ASP A 27 15.94 -8.24 0.54
N GLY A 28 16.60 -7.08 0.61
CA GLY A 28 17.87 -6.80 -0.07
C GLY A 28 17.74 -6.45 -1.56
N ARG A 29 16.54 -6.48 -2.14
CA ARG A 29 16.32 -6.09 -3.54
C ARG A 29 16.21 -4.58 -3.68
N GLU A 30 17.02 -4.03 -4.57
CA GLU A 30 16.94 -2.62 -4.97
C GLU A 30 15.92 -2.42 -6.11
N VAL A 31 15.07 -1.40 -6.00
CA VAL A 31 14.03 -1.07 -6.97
C VAL A 31 13.97 0.44 -7.23
N THR A 32 13.44 0.82 -8.39
CA THR A 32 13.13 2.21 -8.75
C THR A 32 11.63 2.38 -8.89
N GLY A 33 11.09 3.46 -8.34
CA GLY A 33 9.65 3.67 -8.20
C GLY A 33 9.18 3.22 -6.82
N TRP A 34 8.96 4.18 -5.92
CA TRP A 34 8.58 3.89 -4.53
C TRP A 34 7.20 4.44 -4.18
N PRO A 35 6.27 3.62 -3.67
CA PRO A 35 4.99 4.10 -3.17
C PRO A 35 5.17 5.02 -1.96
N VAL A 36 4.80 6.29 -2.10
CA VAL A 36 4.90 7.30 -1.03
C VAL A 36 3.55 7.66 -0.43
N GLY A 37 2.44 7.28 -1.08
CA GLY A 37 1.11 7.55 -0.55
C GLY A 37 0.04 6.63 -1.08
N THR A 38 -0.96 6.37 -0.24
CA THR A 38 -2.17 5.60 -0.62
C THR A 38 -3.41 6.40 -0.26
N ILE A 39 -4.32 6.54 -1.23
CA ILE A 39 -5.59 7.25 -1.08
C ILE A 39 -6.74 6.27 -1.31
N LEU A 40 -7.58 6.09 -0.30
CA LEU A 40 -8.81 5.28 -0.35
C LEU A 40 -10.02 6.21 -0.17
N ARG A 41 -10.92 6.23 -1.16
CA ARG A 41 -12.18 7.02 -1.12
C ARG A 41 -11.97 8.51 -0.78
N GLY A 42 -10.89 9.11 -1.28
CA GLY A 42 -10.54 10.52 -1.02
C GLY A 42 -9.70 10.76 0.24
N ASN A 43 -9.49 9.74 1.08
CA ASN A 43 -8.71 9.87 2.31
C ASN A 43 -7.29 9.32 2.13
N ARG A 44 -6.28 10.05 2.63
CA ARG A 44 -4.91 9.52 2.77
C ARG A 44 -4.90 8.51 3.90
N VAL A 45 -4.51 7.27 3.61
CA VAL A 45 -4.48 6.18 4.60
C VAL A 45 -3.05 5.72 4.94
N MET A 46 -2.11 5.97 4.03
CA MET A 46 -0.68 5.81 4.25
C MET A 46 0.05 6.98 3.57
N TRP A 47 1.07 7.52 4.22
CA TRP A 47 1.88 8.62 3.69
C TRP A 47 3.33 8.50 4.19
N GLU A 48 4.30 8.59 3.28
CA GLU A 48 5.75 8.52 3.57
C GLU A 48 6.16 7.34 4.46
N GLY A 49 5.55 6.17 4.25
CA GLY A 49 5.85 4.95 5.01
C GLY A 49 4.99 4.73 6.25
N GLU A 50 4.21 5.73 6.68
CA GLU A 50 3.39 5.64 7.90
C GLU A 50 1.91 5.39 7.60
N ILE A 51 1.27 4.55 8.41
CA ILE A 51 -0.19 4.39 8.39
C ILE A 51 -0.79 5.54 9.20
N VAL A 52 -1.53 6.42 8.52
CA VAL A 52 -1.98 7.70 9.10
C VAL A 52 -3.44 7.69 9.54
N THR A 53 -4.19 6.63 9.24
CA THR A 53 -5.60 6.50 9.64
C THR A 53 -5.94 5.07 10.07
N PRO A 54 -6.88 4.88 11.01
CA PRO A 54 -7.48 3.57 11.28
C PRO A 54 -8.13 2.97 10.03
N GLY A 55 -8.39 1.66 10.05
CA GLY A 55 -9.03 0.95 8.94
C GLY A 55 -10.45 1.47 8.65
N GLN A 56 -10.64 2.04 7.45
CA GLN A 56 -11.91 2.58 6.95
C GLN A 56 -12.45 1.79 5.75
N GLY A 57 -12.03 0.53 5.61
CA GLY A 57 -12.50 -0.36 4.55
C GLY A 57 -14.00 -0.64 4.68
N ARG A 58 -14.66 -0.86 3.55
CA ARG A 58 -16.03 -1.38 3.50
C ARG A 58 -16.11 -2.49 2.46
N ALA A 59 -16.98 -3.47 2.70
CA ALA A 59 -17.28 -4.48 1.71
C ALA A 59 -17.74 -3.81 0.40
N VAL A 60 -17.37 -4.44 -0.72
CA VAL A 60 -17.85 -4.06 -2.04
C VAL A 60 -18.78 -5.17 -2.50
N GLU A 61 -19.94 -4.79 -3.00
CA GLU A 61 -20.85 -5.72 -3.69
C GLU A 61 -20.42 -5.83 -5.14
N PHE A 62 -20.39 -7.07 -5.64
CA PHE A 62 -20.08 -7.34 -7.03
C PHE A 62 -21.34 -7.06 -7.86
N SER A 63 -21.20 -6.29 -8.93
CA SER A 63 -22.33 -5.92 -9.78
C SER A 63 -23.01 -7.16 -10.39
N GLU A 64 -22.25 -8.23 -10.64
CA GLU A 64 -22.73 -9.51 -11.15
C GLU A 64 -23.64 -10.27 -10.17
N ALA A 65 -23.62 -9.91 -8.88
CA ALA A 65 -24.43 -10.51 -7.83
C ALA A 65 -25.73 -9.73 -7.53
N LEU A 66 -25.96 -8.59 -8.20
CA LEU A 66 -27.16 -7.79 -8.01
C LEU A 66 -28.32 -8.37 -8.85
N PRO A 67 -29.55 -8.43 -8.31
CA PRO A 67 -30.75 -8.73 -9.09
C PRO A 67 -30.92 -7.72 -10.24
N ALA A 68 -31.43 -8.19 -11.38
CA ALA A 68 -31.79 -7.34 -12.51
C ALA A 68 -32.92 -6.35 -12.18
#